data_AF-A0A924MCG3-F1
#
_entry.id   AF-A0A924MCG3-F1
#
_cell.length_a   1.000
_cell.length_b   1.000
_cell.length_c   1.000
_cell.angle_alpha   90.00
_cell.angle_beta   90.00
_cell.angle_gamma   90.00
#
_symmetry.space_group_name_H-M   'P 1'
#
loop_
_entity.id
_entity.type
_entity.pdbx_description
1 polymer ?
#
loop_
_entity_poly.entity_id
_entity_poly.type
_entity_poly.pdbx_seq_one_letter_code
_entity_poly.pdbx_strand_id
1 'polypeptide(L)'
;CKMNLDDNALMRHPDIAALRDVTEEDPTEVEAGQFNLNFVKLDGNVGCMVNGAGLAMATMDMIKLAGGEPANFLDVGGTANAQTVEAGFRIIMKDPNVKAILINIFGGIVRCDRVAAGVIEAYNKLGNINIPIIVRLQGTNAPEAKKLIDESGLKVQSAIQLSEAAELIKLAVA
;
A
#
# COMPACT_ATOMS: atom_id res chain seq x y z
N CYS A 1 -4.39 -34.64 10.05
CA CYS A 1 -3.81 -34.35 8.71
C CYS A 1 -4.10 -32.89 8.41
N LYS A 2 -3.12 -32.10 7.97
CA LYS A 2 -3.32 -30.73 7.48
C LYS A 2 -2.93 -30.74 6.00
N MET A 3 -3.86 -30.35 5.14
CA MET A 3 -3.63 -30.20 3.71
C MET A 3 -3.64 -28.71 3.39
N ASN A 4 -2.70 -28.27 2.57
CA ASN A 4 -2.65 -26.91 2.06
C ASN A 4 -2.74 -27.01 0.53
N LEU A 5 -3.56 -26.15 -0.07
CA LEU A 5 -3.91 -26.19 -1.48
C LEU A 5 -3.24 -25.02 -2.18
N ASP A 6 -2.86 -25.22 -3.45
CA ASP A 6 -2.32 -24.13 -4.27
C ASP A 6 -3.46 -23.27 -4.80
N ASP A 7 -3.51 -22.01 -4.35
CA ASP A 7 -4.53 -21.04 -4.76
C ASP A 7 -4.58 -20.84 -6.28
N ASN A 8 -3.44 -20.95 -6.97
CA ASN A 8 -3.39 -20.81 -8.43
C ASN A 8 -4.06 -21.98 -9.17
N ALA A 9 -4.17 -23.14 -8.52
CA ALA A 9 -4.81 -24.33 -9.09
C ALA A 9 -6.33 -24.35 -8.87
N LEU A 10 -6.85 -23.59 -7.89
CA LEU A 10 -8.28 -23.58 -7.54
C LEU A 10 -9.20 -23.23 -8.71
N MET A 11 -8.72 -22.44 -9.68
CA MET A 11 -9.50 -22.11 -10.88
C MET A 11 -9.92 -23.34 -11.70
N ARG A 12 -9.21 -24.47 -11.55
CA ARG A 12 -9.48 -25.75 -12.23
C ARG A 12 -10.26 -26.75 -11.35
N HIS A 13 -10.50 -26.39 -10.09
CA HIS A 13 -11.12 -27.24 -9.07
C HIS A 13 -12.24 -26.47 -8.35
N PRO A 14 -13.35 -26.17 -9.05
CA PRO A 14 -14.45 -25.39 -8.49
C PRO A 14 -15.12 -26.08 -7.30
N ASP A 15 -15.10 -27.41 -7.26
CA ASP A 15 -15.56 -28.25 -6.15
C ASP A 15 -14.76 -28.01 -4.87
N ILE A 16 -13.45 -27.83 -4.99
CA ILE A 16 -12.55 -27.54 -3.86
C ILE A 16 -12.66 -26.07 -3.46
N ALA A 17 -12.72 -25.15 -4.43
CA ALA A 17 -12.88 -23.73 -4.15
C ALA A 17 -14.17 -23.41 -3.37
N ALA A 18 -15.25 -24.17 -3.62
CA ALA A 18 -16.51 -24.05 -2.88
C ALA A 18 -16.41 -24.47 -1.39
N LEU A 19 -15.34 -25.17 -1.01
CA LEU A 19 -15.07 -25.55 0.39
C LEU A 19 -14.35 -24.45 1.17
N ARG A 20 -14.03 -23.30 0.56
CA ARG A 20 -13.37 -22.18 1.23
C ARG A 20 -14.27 -21.61 2.33
N ASP A 21 -13.76 -21.63 3.55
CA ASP A 21 -14.41 -21.03 4.71
C ASP A 21 -13.75 -19.70 5.06
N VAL A 22 -14.39 -18.60 4.67
CA VAL A 22 -13.89 -17.24 4.91
C VAL A 22 -13.95 -16.82 6.38
N THR A 23 -14.64 -17.59 7.24
CA THR A 23 -14.75 -17.28 8.68
C THR A 23 -13.49 -17.65 9.47
N GLU A 24 -12.67 -18.52 8.92
CA GLU A 24 -11.37 -18.93 9.47
C GLU A 24 -10.20 -18.05 8.95
N GLU A 25 -10.47 -17.12 8.02
CA GLU A 25 -9.50 -16.20 7.44
C GLU A 25 -9.57 -14.82 8.12
N ASP A 26 -8.48 -14.03 8.06
CA ASP A 26 -8.51 -12.67 8.58
C ASP A 26 -9.49 -11.81 7.76
N PRO A 27 -10.49 -11.15 8.38
CA PRO A 27 -11.48 -10.36 7.66
C PRO A 27 -10.88 -9.27 6.77
N THR A 28 -9.73 -8.74 7.15
CA THR A 28 -9.00 -7.69 6.44
C THR A 28 -8.36 -8.24 5.17
N GLU A 29 -7.81 -9.45 5.24
CA GLU A 29 -7.23 -10.15 4.09
C GLU A 29 -8.32 -10.57 3.10
N VAL A 30 -9.46 -11.05 3.62
CA VAL A 30 -10.64 -11.37 2.79
C VAL A 30 -11.16 -10.12 2.07
N GLU A 31 -11.29 -8.99 2.76
CA GLU A 31 -11.69 -7.71 2.15
C GLU A 31 -10.68 -7.24 1.10
N ALA A 32 -9.38 -7.29 1.40
CA ALA A 32 -8.33 -6.95 0.45
C ALA A 32 -8.40 -7.82 -0.82
N GLY A 33 -8.62 -9.12 -0.65
CA GLY A 33 -8.76 -10.08 -1.75
C GLY A 33 -9.91 -9.74 -2.71
N GLN A 34 -11.01 -9.13 -2.24
CA GLN A 34 -12.12 -8.69 -3.11
C GLN A 34 -11.69 -7.61 -4.10
N PHE A 35 -10.68 -6.82 -3.76
CA PHE A 35 -10.10 -5.77 -4.61
C PHE A 35 -8.84 -6.25 -5.36
N ASN A 36 -8.53 -7.56 -5.33
CA ASN A 36 -7.26 -8.12 -5.81
C ASN A 36 -6.03 -7.47 -5.17
N LEU A 37 -6.13 -7.13 -3.89
CA LEU A 37 -5.02 -6.61 -3.09
C LEU A 37 -4.45 -7.74 -2.25
N ASN A 38 -3.12 -7.88 -2.25
CA ASN A 38 -2.46 -8.79 -1.32
C ASN A 38 -2.12 -8.00 -0.05
N PHE A 39 -2.90 -8.19 1.00
CA PHE A 39 -2.70 -7.55 2.29
C PHE A 39 -2.30 -8.60 3.33
N VAL A 40 -1.35 -8.26 4.20
CA VAL A 40 -1.04 -9.03 5.41
C VAL A 40 -0.86 -8.04 6.55
N LYS A 41 -1.56 -8.27 7.65
CA LYS A 41 -1.46 -7.41 8.83
C LYS A 41 -0.18 -7.72 9.63
N LEU A 42 0.48 -6.68 10.13
CA LEU A 42 1.65 -6.78 11.00
C LEU A 42 1.46 -5.88 12.24
N ASP A 43 2.23 -6.14 13.30
CA ASP A 43 2.16 -5.36 14.54
C ASP A 43 3.14 -4.16 14.47
N GLY A 44 2.77 -3.12 13.74
CA GLY A 44 3.61 -1.94 13.53
C GLY A 44 2.86 -0.61 13.55
N ASN A 45 3.57 0.45 13.20
CA ASN A 45 3.08 1.82 13.23
C ASN A 45 3.19 2.57 11.88
N VAL A 46 3.88 2.02 10.89
CA VAL A 46 3.96 2.61 9.55
C VAL A 46 3.24 1.71 8.56
N GLY A 47 2.12 2.20 8.02
CA GLY A 47 1.42 1.51 6.94
C GLY A 47 2.20 1.63 5.64
N CYS A 48 2.31 0.56 4.87
CA CYS A 48 2.98 0.61 3.56
C CYS A 48 2.02 0.22 2.44
N MET A 49 2.12 0.89 1.29
CA MET A 49 1.41 0.57 0.06
C MET A 49 2.38 0.59 -1.11
N VAL A 50 2.53 -0.56 -1.77
CA VAL A 50 3.59 -0.77 -2.77
C VAL A 50 3.06 -1.54 -3.96
N ASN A 51 3.63 -1.33 -5.15
CA ASN A 51 3.37 -2.19 -6.30
C ASN A 51 4.51 -3.21 -6.49
N GLY A 52 4.17 -4.49 -6.35
CA GLY A 52 5.06 -5.63 -6.44
C GLY A 52 5.56 -6.12 -5.08
N ALA A 53 5.32 -7.41 -4.81
CA ALA A 53 5.71 -8.07 -3.57
C ALA A 53 7.18 -7.91 -3.16
N GLY A 54 8.12 -7.96 -4.11
CA GLY A 54 9.55 -7.78 -3.82
C GLY A 54 9.88 -6.37 -3.32
N LEU A 55 9.28 -5.35 -3.93
CA LEU A 55 9.45 -3.97 -3.49
C LEU A 55 8.72 -3.73 -2.16
N ALA A 56 7.58 -4.39 -1.92
CA ALA A 56 6.85 -4.31 -0.66
C ALA A 56 7.71 -4.83 0.50
N MET A 57 8.35 -5.99 0.34
CA MET A 57 9.30 -6.52 1.34
C MET A 57 10.48 -5.58 1.58
N ALA A 58 11.11 -5.07 0.53
CA ALA A 58 12.22 -4.13 0.66
C ALA A 58 11.80 -2.80 1.34
N THR A 59 10.54 -2.39 1.14
CA THR A 59 9.99 -1.18 1.78
C THR A 59 9.78 -1.39 3.26
N MET A 60 9.29 -2.57 3.68
CA MET A 60 9.16 -2.94 5.09
C MET A 60 10.53 -2.98 5.79
N ASP A 61 11.54 -3.57 5.14
CA ASP A 61 12.90 -3.58 5.67
C ASP A 61 13.46 -2.16 5.85
N MET A 62 13.21 -1.29 4.87
CA MET A 62 13.63 0.11 4.95
C MET A 62 12.94 0.87 6.09
N ILE A 63 11.63 0.68 6.28
CA ILE A 63 10.87 1.26 7.41
C ILE A 63 11.52 0.84 8.74
N LYS A 64 11.89 -0.44 8.85
CA LYS A 64 12.54 -0.99 10.04
C LYS A 64 13.93 -0.41 10.26
N LEU A 65 14.72 -0.25 9.20
CA LEU A 65 16.03 0.41 9.26
C LEU A 65 15.92 1.91 9.60
N ALA A 66 14.83 2.57 9.22
CA ALA A 66 14.55 3.96 9.58
C ALA A 66 14.13 4.14 11.06
N GLY A 67 13.82 3.04 11.75
CA GLY A 67 13.36 3.02 13.15
C GLY A 67 11.84 3.02 13.32
N GLY A 68 11.07 2.84 12.24
CA GLY A 68 9.63 2.53 12.32
C GLY A 68 9.39 1.02 12.37
N GLU A 69 8.15 0.61 12.62
CA GLU A 69 7.74 -0.79 12.51
C GLU A 69 6.66 -0.89 11.42
N PRO A 70 6.83 -1.75 10.38
CA PRO A 70 5.83 -1.89 9.33
C PRO A 70 4.53 -2.48 9.90
N ALA A 71 3.42 -1.77 9.73
CA ALA A 71 2.10 -2.17 10.23
C ALA A 71 1.37 -3.15 9.30
N ASN A 72 1.79 -3.23 8.04
CA ASN A 72 1.19 -4.14 7.08
C ASN A 72 2.15 -4.40 5.92
N PHE A 73 1.87 -5.47 5.19
CA PHE A 73 2.30 -5.68 3.82
C PHE A 73 1.09 -5.39 2.93
N LEU A 74 1.25 -4.57 1.89
CA LEU A 74 0.20 -4.36 0.89
C LEU A 74 0.82 -4.23 -0.50
N ASP A 75 0.52 -5.21 -1.35
CA ASP A 75 0.82 -5.18 -2.77
C ASP A 75 -0.46 -4.85 -3.57
N VAL A 76 -0.45 -3.70 -4.25
CA VAL A 76 -1.54 -3.23 -5.13
C VAL A 76 -1.43 -3.76 -6.57
N GLY A 77 -0.37 -4.51 -6.87
CA GLY A 77 -0.10 -5.07 -8.20
C GLY A 77 0.36 -4.04 -9.24
N GLY A 78 0.77 -4.52 -10.41
CA GLY A 78 1.32 -3.70 -11.49
C GLY A 78 0.32 -2.79 -12.22
N THR A 79 -0.99 -2.97 -11.98
CA THR A 79 -2.08 -2.22 -12.62
C THR A 79 -2.93 -1.46 -11.59
N ALA A 80 -2.27 -0.90 -10.57
CA ALA A 80 -2.93 -0.07 -9.56
C ALA A 80 -3.74 1.05 -10.23
N ASN A 81 -5.01 1.16 -9.82
CA ASN A 81 -5.95 2.18 -10.28
C ASN A 81 -6.49 2.96 -9.06
N ALA A 82 -7.24 4.04 -9.31
CA ALA A 82 -7.74 4.88 -8.21
C ALA A 82 -8.60 4.11 -7.19
N GLN A 83 -9.38 3.12 -7.63
CA GLN A 83 -10.23 2.31 -6.75
C GLN A 83 -9.42 1.37 -5.85
N THR A 84 -8.39 0.70 -6.41
CA THR A 84 -7.52 -0.16 -5.61
C THR A 84 -6.66 0.62 -4.62
N VAL A 85 -6.19 1.82 -5.01
CA VAL A 85 -5.49 2.73 -4.10
C VAL A 85 -6.42 3.21 -2.97
N GLU A 86 -7.66 3.60 -3.29
CA GLU A 86 -8.65 4.01 -2.29
C GLU A 86 -8.97 2.88 -1.29
N ALA A 87 -9.19 1.65 -1.80
CA ALA A 87 -9.44 0.48 -0.97
C ALA A 87 -8.25 0.17 -0.05
N GLY A 88 -7.03 0.20 -0.59
CA GLY A 88 -5.81 -0.01 0.18
C GLY A 88 -5.65 1.03 1.30
N PHE A 89 -5.89 2.30 1.02
CA PHE A 89 -5.89 3.35 2.04
C PHE A 89 -6.91 3.09 3.13
N ARG A 90 -8.15 2.74 2.75
CA ARG A 90 -9.22 2.45 3.69
C ARG A 90 -8.86 1.29 4.61
N ILE A 91 -8.24 0.24 4.08
CA ILE A 91 -7.79 -0.93 4.84
C ILE A 91 -6.69 -0.54 5.83
N ILE A 92 -5.66 0.18 5.39
CA ILE A 92 -4.56 0.63 6.28
C ILE A 92 -5.09 1.53 7.39
N MET A 93 -6.00 2.44 7.08
CA MET A 93 -6.56 3.38 8.07
C MET A 93 -7.51 2.74 9.09
N LYS A 94 -7.96 1.49 8.87
CA LYS A 94 -8.71 0.75 9.90
C LYS A 94 -7.85 0.37 11.09
N ASP A 95 -6.53 0.29 10.92
CA ASP A 95 -5.62 -0.01 12.01
C ASP A 95 -5.28 1.26 12.81
N PRO A 96 -5.71 1.36 14.08
CA PRO A 96 -5.44 2.53 14.92
C PRO A 96 -3.95 2.68 15.30
N ASN A 97 -3.13 1.65 15.12
CA ASN A 97 -1.70 1.70 15.42
C ASN A 97 -0.90 2.47 14.36
N VAL A 98 -1.47 2.67 13.16
CA VAL A 98 -0.81 3.36 12.06
C VAL A 98 -0.69 4.85 12.35
N LYS A 99 0.56 5.31 12.44
CA LYS A 99 0.98 6.70 12.68
C LYS A 99 1.58 7.39 11.46
N ALA A 100 1.97 6.65 10.44
CA ALA A 100 2.43 7.19 9.16
C ALA A 100 2.07 6.23 8.03
N ILE A 101 1.85 6.73 6.82
CA ILE A 101 1.63 5.90 5.62
C ILE A 101 2.73 6.19 4.61
N LEU A 102 3.44 5.16 4.17
CA LEU A 102 4.38 5.22 3.06
C LEU A 102 3.76 4.57 1.81
N ILE A 103 3.59 5.37 0.76
CA ILE A 103 3.29 4.88 -0.57
C ILE A 103 4.60 4.85 -1.35
N ASN A 104 5.05 3.66 -1.75
CA ASN A 104 6.24 3.51 -2.57
C ASN A 104 5.85 2.82 -3.88
N ILE A 105 5.72 3.58 -4.95
CA ILE A 105 5.31 3.04 -6.25
C ILE A 105 6.40 3.30 -7.30
N PHE A 106 6.76 2.22 -8.01
CA PHE A 106 7.65 2.27 -9.16
C PHE A 106 6.83 2.20 -10.45
N GLY A 107 6.68 3.33 -11.13
CA GLY A 107 6.00 3.47 -12.40
C GLY A 107 6.87 3.04 -13.58
N GLY A 108 6.83 1.75 -13.91
CA GLY A 108 7.38 1.22 -15.16
C GLY A 108 6.42 1.44 -16.32
N ILE A 109 5.50 0.49 -16.52
CA ILE A 109 4.45 0.57 -17.55
C ILE A 109 3.38 1.62 -17.18
N VAL A 110 3.10 1.76 -15.89
CA VAL A 110 2.14 2.74 -15.37
C VAL A 110 2.84 4.07 -15.13
N ARG A 111 2.27 5.16 -15.65
CA ARG A 111 2.79 6.51 -15.45
C ARG A 111 2.53 6.99 -14.02
N CYS A 112 3.53 7.60 -13.40
CA CYS A 112 3.45 8.06 -12.01
C CYS A 112 2.41 9.18 -11.82
N ASP A 113 2.14 9.98 -12.85
CA ASP A 113 1.14 11.07 -12.82
C ASP A 113 -0.28 10.56 -12.56
N ARG A 114 -0.66 9.43 -13.16
CA ARG A 114 -1.96 8.77 -12.92
C ARG A 114 -2.08 8.24 -11.50
N VAL A 115 -1.00 7.68 -10.97
CA VAL A 115 -0.94 7.18 -9.60
C VAL A 115 -1.06 8.35 -8.61
N ALA A 116 -0.31 9.43 -8.82
CA ALA A 116 -0.41 10.65 -8.02
C ALA A 116 -1.83 11.22 -8.01
N ALA A 117 -2.48 11.31 -9.18
CA ALA A 117 -3.88 11.73 -9.27
C ALA A 117 -4.82 10.82 -8.46
N GLY A 118 -4.63 9.50 -8.52
CA GLY A 118 -5.39 8.54 -7.73
C GLY A 118 -5.20 8.69 -6.22
N VAL A 119 -3.97 8.97 -5.76
CA VAL A 119 -3.68 9.25 -4.35
C VAL A 119 -4.36 10.53 -3.88
N ILE A 120 -4.34 11.59 -4.69
CA ILE A 120 -4.99 12.87 -4.37
C ILE A 120 -6.52 12.71 -4.34
N GLU A 121 -7.10 11.97 -5.28
CA GLU A 121 -8.53 11.68 -5.29
C GLU A 121 -8.93 10.87 -4.05
N ALA A 122 -8.16 9.83 -3.70
CA ALA A 122 -8.39 9.03 -2.51
C ALA A 122 -8.30 9.88 -1.23
N TYR A 123 -7.29 10.75 -1.12
CA TYR A 123 -7.15 11.69 0.00
C TYR A 123 -8.38 12.60 0.12
N ASN A 124 -8.81 13.21 -0.98
CA ASN A 124 -9.96 14.12 -0.99
C ASN A 124 -11.27 13.43 -0.61
N LYS A 125 -11.47 12.17 -1.02
CA LYS A 125 -12.64 11.37 -0.65
C LYS A 125 -12.63 10.95 0.82
N LEU A 126 -11.48 10.55 1.34
CA LEU A 126 -11.32 10.12 2.73
C LEU A 126 -11.36 11.31 3.70
N GLY A 127 -11.06 12.52 3.23
CA GLY A 127 -11.20 13.75 4.00
C GLY A 127 -10.01 14.02 4.93
N ASN A 128 -10.29 14.40 6.17
CA ASN A 128 -9.29 14.95 7.10
C ASN A 128 -8.37 13.85 7.67
N ILE A 129 -7.38 13.43 6.88
CA ILE A 129 -6.35 12.48 7.30
C ILE A 129 -5.36 13.20 8.21
N ASN A 130 -5.36 12.84 9.50
CA ASN A 130 -4.43 13.40 10.50
C ASN A 130 -3.06 12.69 10.50
N ILE A 131 -2.92 11.62 9.73
CA ILE A 131 -1.73 10.79 9.65
C ILE A 131 -0.84 11.32 8.52
N PRO A 132 0.46 11.57 8.73
CA PRO A 132 1.37 11.97 7.67
C PRO A 132 1.44 10.90 6.58
N ILE A 133 1.25 11.33 5.33
CA ILE A 133 1.38 10.50 4.14
C ILE A 133 2.65 10.90 3.41
N ILE A 134 3.52 9.91 3.19
CA ILE A 134 4.77 10.04 2.46
C ILE A 134 4.61 9.28 1.16
N VAL A 135 4.81 9.95 0.04
CA VAL A 135 4.62 9.38 -1.30
C VAL A 135 5.95 9.41 -2.03
N ARG A 136 6.41 8.24 -2.41
CA ARG A 136 7.60 8.04 -3.20
C ARG A 136 7.22 7.42 -4.53
N LEU A 137 7.34 8.22 -5.58
CA LEU A 137 7.05 7.81 -6.96
C LEU A 137 8.35 7.84 -7.77
N GLN A 138 8.71 6.72 -8.38
CA GLN A 138 9.88 6.64 -9.25
C GLN A 138 9.50 6.00 -10.59
N GLY A 139 10.09 6.45 -11.69
CA GLY A 139 9.86 5.90 -13.02
C GLY A 139 9.30 6.93 -14.00
N THR A 140 8.42 6.49 -14.90
CA THR A 140 7.88 7.34 -15.98
C THR A 140 7.02 8.46 -15.41
N ASN A 141 7.35 9.71 -15.78
CA ASN A 141 6.71 10.94 -15.31
C ASN A 141 6.79 11.18 -13.79
N ALA A 142 7.83 10.65 -13.13
CA ALA A 142 8.03 10.90 -11.69
C ALA A 142 8.17 12.40 -11.33
N PRO A 143 8.88 13.25 -12.10
CA PRO A 143 8.95 14.70 -11.81
C PRO A 143 7.59 15.39 -11.87
N GLU A 144 6.76 15.05 -12.86
CA GLU A 144 5.41 15.59 -13.02
C GLU A 144 4.49 15.13 -11.89
N ALA A 145 4.58 13.86 -11.50
CA ALA A 145 3.83 13.30 -10.39
C ALA A 145 4.16 13.99 -9.06
N LYS A 146 5.46 14.24 -8.83
CA LYS A 146 5.92 15.01 -7.67
C LYS A 146 5.30 16.41 -7.64
N LYS A 147 5.41 17.12 -8.76
CA LYS A 147 4.85 18.47 -8.89
C LYS A 147 3.34 18.48 -8.64
N LEU A 148 2.62 17.48 -9.14
CA LEU A 148 1.17 17.33 -8.96
C LEU A 148 0.81 17.14 -7.47
N ILE A 149 1.60 16.37 -6.71
CA ILE A 149 1.42 16.20 -5.27
C ILE A 149 1.77 17.50 -4.52
N ASP A 150 2.90 18.14 -4.84
CA ASP A 150 3.33 19.36 -4.17
C ASP A 150 2.35 20.52 -4.40
N GLU A 151 1.74 20.61 -5.59
CA GLU A 151 0.73 21.62 -5.95
C GLU A 151 -0.68 21.30 -5.43
N SER A 152 -0.91 20.08 -4.93
CA SER A 152 -2.24 19.65 -4.46
C SER A 152 -2.72 20.39 -3.20
N GLY A 153 -1.80 21.06 -2.48
CA GLY A 153 -2.09 21.72 -1.20
C GLY A 153 -2.41 20.77 -0.05
N LEU A 154 -2.27 19.46 -0.27
CA LEU A 154 -2.49 18.42 0.73
C LEU A 154 -1.26 18.29 1.65
N LYS A 155 -1.47 17.77 2.86
CA LYS A 155 -0.38 17.45 3.81
C LYS A 155 0.34 16.13 3.43
N VAL A 156 0.73 16.03 2.16
CA VAL A 156 1.42 14.88 1.59
C VAL A 156 2.85 15.28 1.31
N GLN A 157 3.81 14.48 1.78
CA GLN A 157 5.23 14.70 1.55
C GLN A 157 5.69 13.85 0.37
N SER A 158 6.32 14.46 -0.62
CA SER A 158 6.84 13.75 -1.78
C SER A 158 8.34 13.46 -1.61
N ALA A 159 8.75 12.23 -1.92
CA ALA A 159 10.15 11.79 -1.91
C ALA A 159 10.53 11.19 -3.28
N ILE A 160 11.79 11.33 -3.67
CA ILE A 160 12.29 10.72 -4.91
C ILE A 160 13.16 9.52 -4.55
N GLN A 161 14.11 9.74 -3.63
CA GLN A 161 15.01 8.69 -3.18
C GLN A 161 14.40 7.86 -2.05
N LEU A 162 14.82 6.60 -1.95
CA LEU A 162 14.39 5.72 -0.86
C LEU A 162 14.94 6.20 0.49
N SER A 163 16.15 6.75 0.52
CA SER A 163 16.77 7.38 1.69
C SER A 163 15.96 8.57 2.21
N GLU A 164 15.50 9.45 1.32
CA GLU A 164 14.64 10.58 1.68
C GLU A 164 13.33 10.09 2.31
N ALA A 165 12.70 9.06 1.73
CA ALA A 165 11.49 8.46 2.30
C ALA A 165 11.75 7.87 3.69
N ALA A 166 12.90 7.23 3.91
CA ALA A 166 13.32 6.71 5.21
C ALA A 166 13.46 7.81 6.27
N GLU A 167 14.11 8.93 5.91
CA GLU A 167 14.26 10.07 6.81
C GLU A 167 12.91 10.71 7.16
N LEU A 168 12.01 10.84 6.19
CA LEU A 168 10.66 11.36 6.43
C LEU A 168 9.86 10.44 7.36
N ILE A 169 9.97 9.11 7.19
CA ILE A 169 9.35 8.14 8.10
C ILE A 169 9.90 8.32 9.51
N LYS A 170 11.22 8.43 9.64
CA LYS A 170 11.86 8.63 10.94
C LYS A 170 11.34 9.89 11.64
N LEU A 171 11.15 10.99 10.89
CA LEU A 171 10.58 12.23 11.43
C LEU A 171 9.08 12.10 11.76
N ALA A 172 8.34 11.28 11.03
CA ALA A 172 6.91 11.05 11.27
C ALA A 172 6.63 10.13 12.47
N VAL A 173 7.59 9.27 12.82
CA VAL A 173 7.46 8.25 13.88
C VAL A 173 8.19 8.62 15.17
N ALA A 174 9.16 9.54 15.12
CA ALA A 174 9.87 10.10 16.28
C ALA A 174 8.96 10.89 17.22
#